data_AF-A0A143Y1G3-F1
#
_entry.id   AF-A0A143Y1G3-F1
#
_cell.length_a   1.000
_cell.length_b   1.000
_cell.length_c   1.000
_cell.angle_alpha   90.00
_cell.angle_beta   90.00
_cell.angle_gamma   90.00
#
_symmetry.space_group_name_H-M   'P 1'
#
loop_
_entity.id
_entity.type
_entity.pdbx_description
1 polymer ?
#
loop_
_entity_poly.entity_id
_entity_poly.type
_entity_poly.pdbx_seq_one_letter_code
_entity_poly.pdbx_strand_id
1 'polypeptide(L)'
;MYFKLGRKPFGIKVKDRFQNDEVNAVLSYLAESEIIDKKAVQTLLDKAYCIDTYRPCYATLVPKVIRGKYRIYLHLTIEGKAKPKYDKFNHPRHRFGKGIIGADIGTQTVAYTSDTEVGLKNLSERGNRIQKSERFERIYYRAMDRSRRATNRQNYNVDGTIKKGKKLELFQSL
;
A
#
# COMPACT_ATOMS: atom_id res chain seq x y z
N MET A 1 13.28 -19.47 -6.89
CA MET A 1 12.26 -20.16 -7.71
C MET A 1 12.06 -19.37 -8.99
N TYR A 2 12.39 -19.96 -10.14
CA TYR A 2 12.18 -19.36 -11.46
C TYR A 2 11.36 -20.34 -12.29
N PHE A 3 10.29 -19.86 -12.93
CA PHE A 3 9.49 -20.64 -13.85
C PHE A 3 9.35 -19.89 -15.16
N LYS A 4 9.24 -20.60 -16.28
CA LYS A 4 9.07 -19.98 -17.59
C LYS A 4 7.59 -19.97 -17.95
N LEU A 5 7.09 -18.82 -18.39
CA LEU A 5 5.80 -18.73 -19.05
C LEU A 5 6.08 -18.40 -20.54
N GLY A 6 5.97 -19.42 -21.39
CA GLY A 6 6.48 -19.36 -22.76
C GLY A 6 8.00 -19.16 -22.78
N ARG A 7 8.47 -18.14 -23.51
CA ARG A 7 9.91 -17.78 -23.58
C ARG A 7 10.38 -16.81 -22.48
N LYS A 8 9.46 -16.32 -21.63
CA LYS A 8 9.79 -15.31 -20.61
C LYS A 8 10.04 -15.97 -19.25
N PRO A 9 11.21 -15.77 -18.63
CA PRO A 9 11.45 -16.23 -17.28
C PRO A 9 10.71 -15.33 -16.28
N PHE A 10 9.91 -15.94 -15.41
CA PHE A 10 9.30 -15.35 -14.24
C PHE A 10 10.00 -15.88 -13.00
N GLY A 11 10.16 -15.05 -11.99
CA GLY A 11 10.78 -15.47 -10.75
C GLY A 11 10.68 -14.39 -9.69
N ILE A 12 10.81 -14.85 -8.45
CA ILE A 12 10.84 -13.97 -7.29
C ILE A 12 12.27 -13.48 -7.12
N LYS A 13 12.46 -12.17 -7.22
CA LYS A 13 13.74 -11.53 -6.87
C LYS A 13 13.69 -11.08 -5.41
N VAL A 14 14.18 -11.96 -4.54
CA VAL A 14 14.34 -11.66 -3.11
C VAL A 14 15.55 -10.74 -2.94
N LYS A 15 15.36 -9.59 -2.28
CA LYS A 15 16.42 -8.58 -2.07
C LYS A 15 16.81 -8.39 -0.62
N ASP A 16 15.89 -8.63 0.29
CA ASP A 16 16.08 -8.41 1.71
C ASP A 16 15.62 -9.64 2.50
N ARG A 17 16.05 -9.69 3.76
CA ARG A 17 15.72 -10.80 4.66
C ARG A 17 14.22 -10.93 4.91
N PHE A 18 13.51 -9.81 5.03
CA PHE A 18 12.07 -9.84 5.26
C PHE A 18 11.35 -10.57 4.11
N GLN A 19 11.67 -10.24 2.86
CA GLN A 19 11.16 -10.94 1.68
C GLN A 19 11.53 -12.41 1.70
N ASN A 20 12.75 -12.76 2.14
CA ASN A 20 13.18 -14.14 2.24
C ASN A 20 12.35 -14.92 3.28
N ASP A 21 12.14 -14.34 4.46
CA ASP A 21 11.39 -14.96 5.56
C ASP A 21 9.90 -15.14 5.17
N GLU A 22 9.31 -14.19 4.46
CA GLU A 22 7.95 -14.30 3.90
C GLU A 22 7.85 -15.42 2.85
N VAL A 23 8.78 -15.46 1.90
CA VAL A 23 8.81 -16.50 0.85
C VAL A 23 9.00 -17.88 1.48
N ASN A 24 9.91 -18.00 2.45
CA ASN A 24 10.14 -19.27 3.13
C ASN A 24 8.91 -19.72 3.91
N ALA A 25 8.17 -18.81 4.55
CA ALA A 25 6.94 -19.18 5.26
C ALA A 25 5.89 -19.76 4.32
N VAL A 26 5.69 -19.13 3.15
CA VAL A 26 4.80 -19.66 2.12
C VAL A 26 5.29 -21.00 1.58
N LEU A 27 6.59 -21.15 1.32
CA LEU A 27 7.15 -22.41 0.84
C LEU A 27 7.01 -23.54 1.87
N SER A 28 7.24 -23.26 3.15
CA SER A 28 7.02 -24.21 4.24
C SER A 28 5.55 -24.63 4.31
N TYR A 29 4.61 -23.68 4.16
CA TYR A 29 3.19 -24.01 4.06
C TYR A 29 2.90 -24.94 2.88
N LEU A 30 3.40 -24.61 1.69
CA LEU A 30 3.15 -25.41 0.49
C LEU A 30 3.78 -26.81 0.54
N ALA A 31 4.87 -26.99 1.29
CA ALA A 31 5.51 -28.29 1.47
C ALA A 31 4.71 -29.22 2.40
N GLU A 32 4.04 -28.68 3.41
CA GLU A 32 3.40 -29.45 4.49
C GLU A 32 1.97 -28.96 4.80
N SER A 33 1.21 -28.58 3.77
CA SER A 33 -0.08 -27.87 3.91
C SER A 33 -1.09 -28.63 4.77
N GLU A 34 -1.26 -29.93 4.54
CA GLU A 34 -2.19 -30.76 5.31
C GLU A 34 -1.85 -30.84 6.80
N ILE A 35 -0.55 -30.92 7.12
CA ILE A 35 -0.06 -31.02 8.50
C ILE A 35 -0.30 -29.69 9.21
N ILE A 36 0.00 -28.58 8.54
CA ILE A 36 -0.16 -27.23 9.08
C ILE A 36 -1.64 -26.89 9.27
N ASP A 37 -2.50 -27.20 8.30
CA ASP A 37 -3.95 -26.97 8.39
C ASP A 37 -4.56 -27.79 9.55
N LYS A 38 -4.21 -29.08 9.67
CA LYS A 38 -4.66 -29.93 10.79
C LYS A 38 -4.20 -29.36 12.14
N LYS A 39 -2.94 -28.93 12.23
CA LYS A 39 -2.39 -28.31 13.43
C LYS A 39 -3.12 -27.00 13.78
N ALA A 40 -3.48 -26.20 12.79
CA ALA A 40 -4.20 -24.95 12.99
C ALA A 40 -5.61 -25.19 13.53
N VAL A 41 -6.35 -26.14 12.95
CA VAL A 41 -7.68 -26.55 13.43
C VAL A 41 -7.60 -27.10 14.85
N GLN A 42 -6.66 -28.02 15.11
CA GLN A 42 -6.50 -28.60 16.44
C GLN A 42 -6.15 -27.54 17.50
N THR A 43 -5.25 -26.61 17.16
CA THR A 43 -4.88 -25.53 18.09
C THR A 43 -6.07 -24.62 18.39
N LEU A 44 -6.92 -24.34 17.40
CA LEU A 44 -8.13 -23.56 17.60
C LEU A 44 -9.12 -24.29 18.52
N LEU A 45 -9.31 -25.60 18.33
CA LEU A 45 -10.21 -26.41 19.16
C LEU A 45 -9.70 -26.52 20.61
N ASP A 46 -8.40 -26.75 20.80
CA ASP A 46 -7.82 -26.99 22.13
C ASP A 46 -7.61 -25.72 22.95
N LYS A 47 -7.23 -24.61 22.28
CA LYS A 47 -6.74 -23.39 22.95
C LYS A 47 -7.56 -22.14 22.62
N ALA A 48 -8.58 -22.26 21.78
CA ALA A 48 -9.45 -21.16 21.35
C ALA A 48 -8.70 -19.94 20.76
N TYR A 49 -7.52 -20.14 20.14
CA TYR A 49 -6.81 -19.09 19.41
C TYR A 49 -6.26 -19.58 18.07
N CYS A 50 -6.22 -18.68 17.09
CA CYS A 50 -5.73 -18.96 15.74
C CYS A 50 -4.20 -18.82 15.65
N ILE A 51 -3.56 -19.71 14.88
CA ILE A 51 -2.14 -19.62 14.55
C ILE A 51 -1.95 -19.12 13.12
N ASP A 52 -0.81 -18.48 12.87
CA ASP A 52 -0.43 -18.04 11.53
C ASP A 52 0.04 -19.24 10.69
N THR A 53 -0.71 -19.61 9.66
CA THR A 53 -0.39 -20.71 8.74
C THR A 53 0.47 -20.28 7.56
N TYR A 54 0.44 -18.99 7.20
CA TYR A 54 1.05 -18.45 5.97
C TYR A 54 0.49 -19.09 4.70
N ARG A 55 -0.75 -19.59 4.77
CA ARG A 55 -1.50 -20.12 3.64
C ARG A 55 -1.74 -19.02 2.59
N PRO A 56 -1.35 -19.23 1.33
CA PRO A 56 -1.79 -18.36 0.25
C PRO A 56 -3.30 -18.51 0.03
N CYS A 57 -4.05 -17.42 0.15
CA CYS A 57 -5.50 -17.42 0.00
C CYS A 57 -5.94 -17.00 -1.41
N TYR A 58 -5.34 -15.91 -1.91
CA TYR A 58 -5.74 -15.30 -3.18
C TYR A 58 -4.52 -14.87 -3.99
N ALA A 59 -4.58 -15.09 -5.29
CA ALA A 59 -3.55 -14.71 -6.24
C ALA A 59 -4.19 -13.93 -7.40
N THR A 60 -3.69 -12.73 -7.68
CA THR A 60 -4.19 -11.89 -8.78
C THR A 60 -3.02 -11.39 -9.63
N LEU A 61 -3.13 -11.58 -10.95
CA LEU A 61 -2.19 -10.99 -11.89
C LEU A 61 -2.62 -9.55 -12.21
N VAL A 62 -1.71 -8.61 -11.99
CA VAL A 62 -1.93 -7.18 -12.20
C VAL A 62 -1.00 -6.68 -13.31
N PRO A 63 -1.46 -6.66 -14.57
CA PRO A 63 -0.70 -6.07 -15.66
C PRO A 63 -0.69 -4.54 -15.56
N LYS A 64 0.49 -3.93 -15.73
CA LYS A 64 0.68 -2.47 -15.76
C LYS A 64 1.72 -2.05 -16.79
N VAL A 65 1.45 -0.97 -17.51
CA VAL A 65 2.45 -0.27 -18.32
C VAL A 65 3.11 0.79 -17.45
N ILE A 66 4.42 0.69 -17.23
CA ILE A 66 5.17 1.67 -16.43
C ILE A 66 6.38 2.13 -17.25
N ARG A 67 6.48 3.45 -17.52
CA ARG A 67 7.56 4.03 -18.35
C ARG A 67 7.74 3.30 -19.69
N GLY A 68 6.64 3.08 -20.41
CA GLY A 68 6.62 2.41 -21.72
C GLY A 68 6.89 0.91 -21.71
N LYS A 69 7.14 0.29 -20.54
CA LYS A 69 7.40 -1.16 -20.43
C LYS A 69 6.22 -1.88 -19.76
N TYR A 70 5.74 -2.93 -20.40
CA TYR A 70 4.72 -3.82 -19.85
C TYR A 70 5.30 -4.67 -18.72
N ARG A 71 4.71 -4.60 -17.54
CA ARG A 71 5.08 -5.36 -16.34
C ARG A 71 3.85 -6.08 -15.80
N ILE A 72 4.02 -7.34 -15.41
CA ILE A 72 2.96 -8.13 -14.80
C ILE A 72 3.39 -8.38 -13.36
N TYR A 73 2.54 -8.01 -12.40
CA TYR A 73 2.74 -8.26 -10.98
C TYR A 73 1.84 -9.39 -10.51
N LEU A 74 2.30 -10.21 -9.57
CA LEU A 74 1.46 -11.14 -8.84
C LEU A 74 1.18 -10.54 -7.46
N HIS A 75 -0.07 -10.20 -7.20
CA HIS A 75 -0.53 -9.85 -5.86
C HIS A 75 -0.96 -11.13 -5.16
N LEU A 76 -0.25 -11.49 -4.10
CA LEU A 76 -0.53 -12.67 -3.30
C LEU A 76 -1.04 -12.21 -1.93
N THR A 77 -2.22 -12.69 -1.54
CA THR A 77 -2.76 -12.50 -0.19
C THR A 77 -2.48 -13.77 0.60
N ILE A 78 -1.89 -13.60 1.78
CA ILE A 78 -1.41 -14.69 2.63
C ILE A 78 -2.08 -14.53 4.00
N GLU A 79 -2.51 -15.64 4.58
CA GLU A 79 -3.03 -15.71 5.94
C GLU A 79 -1.92 -15.51 6.99
N GLY A 80 -2.25 -14.79 8.06
CA GLY A 80 -1.40 -14.68 9.25
C GLY A 80 -0.62 -13.36 9.33
N LYS A 81 0.18 -13.24 10.38
CA LYS A 81 0.98 -12.04 10.66
C LYS A 81 2.19 -11.96 9.76
N ALA A 82 2.45 -10.76 9.25
CA ALA A 82 3.68 -10.47 8.50
C ALA A 82 4.93 -10.76 9.34
N LYS A 83 5.99 -11.24 8.69
CA LYS A 83 7.28 -11.50 9.32
C LYS A 83 7.89 -10.20 9.87
N PRO A 84 8.56 -10.25 11.03
CA PRO A 84 9.20 -9.07 11.59
C PRO A 84 10.29 -8.55 10.65
N LYS A 85 10.36 -7.23 10.52
CA LYS A 85 11.45 -6.56 9.78
C LYS A 85 12.62 -6.31 10.72
N TYR A 86 13.82 -6.63 10.29
CA TYR A 86 15.05 -6.41 11.03
C TYR A 86 15.89 -5.29 10.41
N ASP A 87 16.66 -4.61 11.26
CA ASP A 87 17.70 -3.70 10.81
C ASP A 87 18.97 -4.45 10.36
N LYS A 88 20.02 -3.71 9.97
CA LYS A 88 21.30 -4.30 9.54
C LYS A 88 22.04 -5.04 10.66
N PHE A 89 21.71 -4.75 11.92
CA PHE A 89 22.31 -5.34 13.13
C PHE A 89 21.42 -6.43 13.74
N ASN A 90 20.41 -6.90 13.01
CA ASN A 90 19.50 -7.95 13.42
C ASN A 90 18.57 -7.60 14.60
N HIS A 91 18.35 -6.31 14.88
CA HIS A 91 17.33 -5.90 15.82
C HIS A 91 15.98 -5.69 15.12
N PRO A 92 14.84 -5.94 15.80
CA PRO A 92 13.54 -5.55 15.29
C PRO A 92 13.54 -4.08 14.89
N ARG A 93 13.26 -3.80 13.62
CA ARG A 93 13.29 -2.46 13.04
C ARG A 93 12.26 -1.53 13.69
N HIS A 94 11.13 -2.11 14.10
CA HIS A 94 10.09 -1.43 14.84
C HIS A 94 10.00 -2.09 16.22
N ARG A 95 10.51 -1.40 17.23
CA ARG A 95 10.39 -1.84 18.62
C ARG A 95 9.03 -1.38 19.14
N PHE A 96 8.16 -2.31 19.48
CA PHE A 96 6.91 -1.99 20.14
C PHE A 96 7.15 -1.82 21.65
N GLY A 97 6.54 -0.80 22.25
CA GLY A 97 6.37 -0.74 23.69
C GLY A 97 5.39 -1.81 24.16
N LYS A 98 5.39 -2.11 25.46
CA LYS A 98 4.36 -2.94 26.11
C LYS A 98 3.32 -2.01 26.74
N GLY A 99 2.04 -2.36 26.62
CA GLY A 99 0.94 -1.60 27.20
C GLY A 99 -0.19 -1.34 26.20
N ILE A 100 -1.33 -0.89 26.71
CA ILE A 100 -2.46 -0.44 25.90
C ILE A 100 -2.28 1.06 25.64
N ILE A 101 -2.49 1.48 24.40
CA ILE A 101 -2.47 2.89 24.01
C ILE A 101 -3.81 3.21 23.36
N GLY A 102 -4.55 4.14 23.96
CA GLY A 102 -5.69 4.78 23.33
C GLY A 102 -5.19 5.91 22.44
N ALA A 103 -5.46 5.87 21.14
CA ALA A 103 -5.05 6.91 20.20
C ALA A 103 -6.25 7.45 19.41
N ASP A 104 -6.33 8.77 19.30
CA ASP A 104 -7.31 9.48 18.47
C ASP A 104 -6.58 10.26 17.37
N ILE A 105 -6.90 9.94 16.12
CA ILE A 105 -6.23 10.47 14.94
C ILE A 105 -7.07 11.60 14.36
N GLY A 106 -6.66 12.83 14.66
CA GLY A 106 -7.19 14.03 14.00
C GLY A 106 -6.56 14.27 12.63
N THR A 107 -6.97 15.35 11.97
CA THR A 107 -6.49 15.70 10.61
C THR A 107 -5.02 16.10 10.57
N GLN A 108 -4.48 16.65 11.66
CA GLN A 108 -3.10 17.16 11.73
C GLN A 108 -2.29 16.52 12.86
N THR A 109 -2.96 16.03 13.89
CA THR A 109 -2.36 15.52 15.12
C THR A 109 -2.94 14.15 15.50
N VAL A 110 -2.16 13.38 16.24
CA VAL A 110 -2.60 12.19 16.96
C VAL A 110 -2.50 12.50 18.43
N ALA A 111 -3.63 12.46 19.13
CA ALA A 111 -3.65 12.39 20.57
C ALA A 111 -3.47 10.93 20.98
N TYR A 112 -2.66 10.67 21.99
CA TYR A 112 -2.50 9.33 22.54
C TYR A 112 -2.43 9.37 24.05
N THR A 113 -2.93 8.32 24.66
CA THR A 113 -3.02 8.11 26.11
C THR A 113 -2.57 6.69 26.41
N SER A 114 -1.74 6.54 27.44
CA SER A 114 -1.33 5.26 28.01
C SER A 114 -1.33 5.39 29.53
N ASP A 115 -1.05 4.29 30.23
CA ASP A 115 -0.94 4.29 31.69
C ASP A 115 0.20 5.19 32.21
N THR A 116 1.20 5.47 31.38
CA THR A 116 2.42 6.21 31.77
C THR A 116 2.51 7.61 31.16
N GLU A 117 1.84 7.88 30.05
CA GLU A 117 1.95 9.16 29.35
C GLU A 117 0.67 9.54 28.60
N VAL A 118 0.44 10.85 28.50
CA VAL A 118 -0.52 11.45 27.59
C VAL A 118 0.23 12.41 26.69
N GLY A 119 -0.03 12.36 25.39
CA GLY A 119 0.69 13.17 24.41
C GLY A 119 -0.15 13.56 23.21
N LEU A 120 0.28 14.63 22.55
CA LEU A 120 -0.25 15.09 21.27
C LEU A 120 0.93 15.24 20.30
N LYS A 121 0.94 14.44 19.23
CA LYS A 121 1.99 14.47 18.21
C LYS A 121 1.42 14.92 16.88
N ASN A 122 2.16 15.74 16.15
CA ASN A 122 1.81 16.06 14.77
C ASN A 122 2.01 14.82 13.88
N LEU A 123 1.05 14.55 12.99
CA LEU A 123 1.16 13.50 11.96
C LEU A 123 2.24 13.81 10.92
N SER A 124 2.55 15.09 10.75
CA SER A 124 3.59 15.58 9.86
C SER A 124 4.27 16.80 10.47
N GLU A 125 5.58 16.91 10.32
CA GLU A 125 6.30 18.14 10.63
C GLU A 125 5.91 19.19 9.59
N ARG A 126 5.32 20.32 10.01
CA ARG A 126 5.14 21.50 9.15
C ARG A 126 6.50 22.14 8.83
N GLY A 127 7.28 21.51 7.98
CA GLY A 127 8.50 22.11 7.44
C GLY A 127 8.18 23.13 6.32
N ASN A 128 9.08 24.10 6.09
CA ASN A 128 9.01 25.05 4.97
C ASN A 128 8.82 24.40 3.58
N ARG A 129 9.13 23.09 3.46
CA ARG A 129 8.90 22.29 2.25
C ARG A 129 7.43 22.02 1.94
N ILE A 130 6.54 21.98 2.94
CA ILE A 130 5.11 21.70 2.75
C ILE A 130 4.40 22.92 2.13
N GLN A 131 4.71 24.14 2.59
CA GLN A 131 4.21 25.35 1.93
C GLN A 131 4.68 25.42 0.46
N LYS A 132 5.91 24.97 0.20
CA LYS A 132 6.46 24.88 -1.16
C LYS A 132 5.73 23.82 -1.99
N SER A 133 5.42 22.64 -1.44
CA SER A 133 4.64 21.62 -2.16
C SER A 133 3.21 22.05 -2.41
N GLU A 134 2.50 22.60 -1.41
CA GLU A 134 1.14 23.13 -1.57
C GLU A 134 1.09 24.27 -2.60
N ARG A 135 2.10 25.15 -2.61
CA ARG A 135 2.24 26.21 -3.62
C ARG A 135 2.43 25.62 -5.02
N PHE A 136 3.31 24.64 -5.18
CA PHE A 136 3.50 23.98 -6.47
C PHE A 136 2.24 23.25 -6.92
N GLU A 137 1.59 22.53 -6.03
CA GLU A 137 0.35 21.81 -6.29
C GLU A 137 -0.75 22.78 -6.76
N ARG A 138 -0.90 23.93 -6.08
CA ARG A 138 -1.80 25.01 -6.50
C ARG A 138 -1.45 25.57 -7.89
N ILE A 139 -0.16 25.75 -8.20
CA ILE A 139 0.30 26.20 -9.52
C ILE A 139 -0.06 25.16 -10.58
N TYR A 140 0.18 23.88 -10.32
CA TYR A 140 -0.17 22.77 -11.22
C TYR A 140 -1.68 22.70 -11.48
N TYR A 141 -2.51 22.74 -10.43
CA TYR A 141 -3.97 22.75 -10.57
C TYR A 141 -4.46 23.96 -11.38
N ARG A 142 -3.89 25.14 -11.15
CA ARG A 142 -4.21 26.34 -11.96
C ARG A 142 -3.76 26.23 -13.41
N ALA A 143 -2.64 25.59 -13.70
CA ALA A 143 -2.18 25.36 -15.06
C ALA A 143 -3.08 24.35 -15.79
N MET A 144 -3.44 23.25 -15.14
CA MET A 144 -4.39 22.26 -15.67
C MET A 144 -5.77 22.87 -15.91
N ASP A 145 -6.28 23.68 -14.97
CA ASP A 145 -7.58 24.33 -15.12
C ASP A 145 -7.58 25.37 -16.26
N ARG A 146 -6.51 26.16 -16.40
CA ARG A 146 -6.34 27.06 -17.56
C ARG A 146 -6.27 26.29 -18.88
N SER A 147 -5.52 25.19 -18.93
CA SER A 147 -5.43 24.33 -20.11
C SER A 147 -6.81 23.76 -20.47
N ARG A 148 -7.53 23.19 -19.49
CA ARG A 148 -8.88 22.64 -19.65
C ARG A 148 -9.87 23.69 -20.17
N ARG A 149 -9.80 24.93 -19.68
CA ARG A 149 -10.63 26.05 -20.18
C ARG A 149 -10.24 26.47 -21.59
N ALA A 150 -8.94 26.54 -21.89
CA ALA A 150 -8.44 26.94 -23.19
C ALA A 150 -8.74 25.93 -24.30
N THR A 151 -8.65 24.62 -24.01
CA THR A 151 -8.95 23.54 -24.96
C THR A 151 -10.44 23.23 -25.08
N ASN A 152 -11.28 23.73 -24.16
CA ASN A 152 -12.72 23.47 -24.15
C ASN A 152 -13.56 24.74 -24.06
N ARG A 153 -13.26 25.74 -24.91
CA ARG A 153 -13.91 27.07 -24.88
C ARG A 153 -15.43 27.02 -25.01
N GLN A 154 -15.99 26.03 -25.71
CA GLN A 154 -17.44 25.91 -25.85
C GLN A 154 -18.18 25.59 -24.54
N ASN A 155 -17.52 24.96 -23.56
CA ASN A 155 -18.14 24.52 -22.31
C ASN A 155 -17.96 25.51 -21.14
N TYR A 156 -17.22 26.60 -21.35
CA TYR A 156 -16.98 27.63 -20.34
C TYR A 156 -17.48 29.00 -20.83
N ASN A 157 -17.93 29.83 -19.89
CA ASN A 157 -18.28 31.22 -20.11
C ASN A 157 -17.01 32.09 -20.10
N VAL A 158 -17.13 33.33 -20.58
CA VAL A 158 -16.02 34.31 -20.61
C VAL A 158 -15.53 34.64 -19.19
N ASP A 159 -16.42 34.60 -18.19
CA ASP A 159 -16.11 34.77 -16.76
C ASP A 159 -15.50 33.52 -16.10
N GLY A 160 -15.33 32.42 -16.84
CA GLY A 160 -14.74 31.17 -16.37
C GLY A 160 -15.72 30.20 -15.69
N THR A 161 -17.01 30.54 -15.58
CA THR A 161 -18.04 29.62 -15.07
C THR A 161 -18.35 28.51 -16.08
N ILE A 162 -18.79 27.34 -15.60
CA ILE A 162 -19.17 26.22 -16.47
C ILE A 162 -20.56 26.49 -17.05
N LYS A 163 -20.69 26.41 -18.38
CA LYS A 163 -22.00 26.49 -19.06
C LYS A 163 -22.88 25.31 -18.65
N LYS A 164 -24.12 25.58 -18.25
CA LYS A 164 -25.11 24.53 -17.90
C LYS A 164 -25.73 23.97 -19.20
N GLY A 165 -25.91 22.65 -19.26
CA GLY A 165 -26.47 21.96 -20.43
C GLY A 165 -25.59 20.81 -20.94
N LYS A 166 -25.89 20.32 -22.16
CA LYS A 166 -25.18 19.20 -22.80
C LYS A 166 -23.74 19.61 -23.10
N LYS A 167 -22.77 18.95 -22.48
CA LYS A 167 -21.34 19.24 -22.66
C LYS A 167 -20.82 18.53 -23.91
N LEU A 168 -20.05 19.25 -24.72
CA LEU A 168 -19.29 18.65 -25.81
C LEU A 168 -17.97 18.12 -25.25
N GLU A 169 -17.80 16.80 -25.22
CA GLU A 169 -16.52 16.17 -24.88
C GLU A 169 -15.61 16.23 -26.11
N LEU A 170 -14.59 17.09 -26.06
CA LEU A 170 -13.49 17.02 -27.02
C LEU A 170 -12.59 15.85 -26.61
N PHE A 171 -12.78 14.71 -27.28
CA PHE A 171 -11.76 13.65 -27.30
C PHE A 171 -10.51 14.22 -27.96
N GLN A 172 -9.42 14.36 -27.21
CA GLN A 172 -8.10 14.55 -27.80
C GLN A 172 -7.63 13.19 -28.32
N SER A 173 -7.63 13.03 -29.65
CA SER A 173 -6.87 11.97 -30.31
C SER A 173 -5.38 12.15 -29.99
N LEU A 174 -4.75 11.05 -29.54
CA LEU A 174 -3.29 10.90 -29.45
C LEU A 174 -2.63 11.05 -30.82
#